data_AF-F4MUQ3-F1
#
_entry.id   AF-F4MUQ3-F1
#
_cell.length_a   1.000
_cell.length_b   1.000
_cell.length_c   1.000
_cell.angle_alpha   90.00
_cell.angle_beta   90.00
_cell.angle_gamma   90.00
#
_symmetry.space_group_name_H-M   'P 1'
#
loop_
_entity.id
_entity.type
_entity.pdbx_description
1 polymer ?
#
loop_
_entity_poly.entity_id
_entity_poly.type
_entity_poly.pdbx_seq_one_letter_code
_entity_poly.pdbx_strand_id
1 'polypeptide(L)'
;MAQYSPYPEQAHQSAQQLRQEVRELRSHNARSQPLRTFLQFGTQPLFTSSGHTLQSEVISLCGGEIFLLVVAFPGRRSAVNK
;
A
#
# COMPACT_ATOMS: atom_id res chain seq x y z
N MET A 1 17.39 -25.22 -11.98
CA MET A 1 16.96 -24.35 -10.86
C MET A 1 18.11 -23.61 -10.16
N ALA A 2 19.36 -24.12 -10.19
CA ALA A 2 20.56 -23.38 -9.76
C ALA A 2 20.95 -22.15 -10.61
N GLN A 3 20.12 -21.73 -11.58
CA GLN A 3 20.41 -20.61 -12.48
C GLN A 3 20.09 -19.22 -11.89
N TYR A 4 19.38 -19.15 -10.76
CA TYR A 4 18.87 -17.87 -10.21
C TYR A 4 19.36 -17.52 -8.81
N SER A 5 19.82 -18.49 -8.02
CA SER A 5 20.40 -18.23 -6.69
C SER A 5 21.28 -19.40 -6.28
N PRO A 6 22.46 -19.15 -5.68
CA PRO A 6 23.29 -20.19 -5.10
C PRO A 6 22.63 -20.91 -3.90
N TYR A 7 21.57 -20.33 -3.31
CA TYR A 7 20.84 -20.88 -2.16
C TYR A 7 19.33 -20.88 -2.38
N PRO A 8 18.78 -21.80 -3.20
CA PRO A 8 17.35 -21.84 -3.50
C PRO A 8 16.50 -22.17 -2.27
N GLU A 9 16.98 -23.03 -1.37
CA GLU A 9 16.28 -23.39 -0.14
C GLU A 9 16.08 -22.18 0.78
N GLN A 10 17.09 -21.32 0.92
CA GLN A 10 16.97 -20.09 1.72
C GLN A 10 15.88 -19.16 1.15
N ALA A 11 15.81 -19.02 -0.17
CA ALA A 11 14.77 -18.21 -0.80
C ALA A 11 13.37 -18.77 -0.54
N HIS A 12 13.20 -20.10 -0.62
CA HIS A 12 11.92 -20.75 -0.32
C HIS A 12 11.53 -20.59 1.16
N GLN A 13 12.48 -20.79 2.08
CA GLN A 13 12.24 -20.65 3.51
C GLN A 13 11.85 -19.22 3.89
N SER A 14 12.60 -18.21 3.45
CA SER A 14 12.26 -16.81 3.72
C SER A 14 10.89 -16.42 3.14
N ALA A 15 10.57 -16.91 1.94
CA ALA A 15 9.26 -16.66 1.33
C ALA A 15 8.12 -17.38 2.05
N GLN A 16 8.36 -18.54 2.68
CA GLN A 16 7.38 -19.23 3.50
C GLN A 16 7.17 -18.52 4.84
N GLN A 17 8.26 -18.12 5.51
CA GLN A 17 8.24 -17.39 6.77
C GLN A 17 7.47 -16.07 6.64
N LEU A 18 7.80 -15.24 5.64
CA LEU A 18 7.09 -13.99 5.39
C LEU A 18 5.59 -14.20 5.20
N ARG A 19 5.19 -15.21 4.42
CA ARG A 19 3.77 -15.51 4.19
C ARG A 19 3.05 -15.96 5.47
N GLN A 20 3.75 -16.66 6.36
CA GLN A 20 3.19 -17.09 7.64
C GLN A 20 2.99 -15.89 8.57
N GLU A 21 4.01 -15.04 8.73
CA GLU A 21 3.92 -13.81 9.53
C GLU A 21 2.81 -12.88 9.05
N VAL A 22 2.66 -12.72 7.73
CA VAL A 22 1.58 -11.92 7.12
C VAL A 22 0.20 -12.49 7.48
N ARG A 23 0.02 -13.82 7.47
CA ARG A 23 -1.25 -14.45 7.85
C ARG A 23 -1.54 -14.24 9.33
N GLU A 24 -0.55 -14.38 10.18
CA GLU A 24 -0.68 -14.16 11.63
C GLU A 24 -1.02 -12.70 11.95
N LEU A 25 -0.32 -11.74 11.34
CA LEU A 25 -0.60 -10.32 11.52
C LEU A 25 -2.02 -9.96 11.08
N ARG A 26 -2.49 -10.54 9.97
CA ARG A 26 -3.85 -10.32 9.47
C ARG A 26 -4.92 -10.85 10.43
N SER A 27 -4.68 -11.97 11.11
CA SER A 27 -5.63 -12.50 12.09
C SER A 27 -5.63 -11.68 13.39
N HIS A 28 -4.46 -11.24 13.87
CA HIS A 28 -4.33 -10.48 15.11
C HIS A 28 -4.84 -9.04 14.99
N ASN A 29 -4.66 -8.41 13.82
CA ASN A 29 -5.03 -7.01 13.58
C ASN A 29 -6.35 -6.87 12.80
N ALA A 30 -7.13 -7.95 12.69
CA ALA A 30 -8.45 -7.89 12.08
C ALA A 30 -9.35 -6.94 12.90
N ARG A 31 -9.72 -5.81 12.29
CA ARG A 31 -10.65 -4.84 12.87
C ARG A 31 -12.02 -4.99 12.22
N SER A 32 -13.07 -4.81 13.02
CA SER A 32 -14.46 -4.79 12.54
C SER A 32 -14.82 -3.52 11.77
N GLN A 33 -14.11 -2.42 12.01
CA GLN A 33 -14.27 -1.16 11.27
C GLN A 33 -12.90 -0.70 10.73
N PRO A 34 -12.80 -0.40 9.42
CA PRO A 34 -11.55 0.00 8.80
C PRO A 34 -11.11 1.40 9.25
N LEU A 35 -9.82 1.56 9.53
CA LEU A 35 -9.24 2.85 9.89
C LEU A 35 -8.86 3.65 8.63
N ARG A 36 -9.48 4.83 8.43
CA ARG A 36 -9.13 5.73 7.33
C ARG A 36 -7.78 6.39 7.59
N THR A 37 -6.78 6.01 6.79
CA THR A 37 -5.39 6.46 6.94
C THR A 37 -4.96 7.29 5.73
N PHE A 38 -4.28 8.41 5.95
CA PHE A 38 -3.61 9.18 4.89
C PHE A 38 -2.12 8.89 4.93
N LEU A 39 -1.58 8.31 3.86
CA LEU A 39 -0.16 7.98 3.76
C LEU A 39 0.57 9.02 2.91
N GLN A 40 1.38 9.86 3.55
CA GLN A 40 2.15 10.91 2.88
C GLN A 40 3.62 10.50 2.74
N PHE A 41 4.15 10.63 1.52
CA PHE A 41 5.56 10.48 1.19
C PHE A 41 6.16 11.85 0.90
N GLY A 42 7.15 12.25 1.69
CA GLY A 42 7.82 13.54 1.57
C GLY A 42 6.96 14.73 2.00
N THR A 43 7.59 15.89 2.09
CA THR A 43 6.94 17.14 2.52
C THR A 43 6.79 18.14 1.37
N GLN A 44 7.62 18.07 0.33
CA GLN A 44 7.49 18.90 -0.86
C GLN A 44 8.16 18.26 -2.09
N PRO A 45 7.41 17.96 -3.18
CA PRO A 45 5.96 17.96 -3.25
C PRO A 45 5.34 16.85 -2.39
N LEU A 46 4.07 17.04 -2.00
CA LEU A 46 3.32 16.03 -1.26
C LEU A 46 2.99 14.87 -2.20
N PHE A 47 3.53 13.68 -1.92
CA PHE A 47 3.14 12.45 -2.60
C PHE A 47 2.32 11.57 -1.66
N THR A 48 1.41 10.79 -2.24
CA THR A 48 0.63 9.79 -1.50
C THR A 48 0.55 8.52 -2.35
N SER A 49 0.44 7.36 -1.70
CA SER A 49 0.22 6.08 -2.38
C SER A 49 -1.25 5.75 -2.23
N SER A 50 -1.91 5.35 -3.31
CA SER A 50 -3.30 4.90 -3.31
C SER A 50 -3.45 3.71 -4.26
N GLY A 51 -4.54 2.95 -4.15
CA GLY A 51 -4.77 1.75 -4.96
C GLY A 51 -4.06 0.50 -4.44
N HIS A 52 -3.62 -0.40 -5.34
CA HIS A 52 -3.06 -1.72 -5.00
C HIS A 52 -1.52 -1.68 -4.94
N THR A 53 -1.00 -1.00 -3.92
CA THR A 53 0.44 -0.89 -3.66
C THR A 53 0.85 -1.71 -2.44
N LEU A 54 2.13 -2.07 -2.32
CA LEU A 54 2.63 -2.74 -1.12
C LEU A 54 2.33 -1.94 0.16
N GLN A 55 2.35 -0.61 0.09
CA GLN A 55 2.05 0.21 1.27
C GLN A 55 0.57 0.16 1.65
N SER A 56 -0.33 0.08 0.66
CA SER A 56 -1.76 -0.18 0.92
C SER A 56 -2.00 -1.57 1.53
N GLU A 57 -1.23 -2.57 1.10
CA GLU A 57 -1.36 -3.93 1.62
C GLU A 57 -0.91 -4.01 3.08
N VAL A 58 0.19 -3.35 3.45
CA VAL A 58 0.62 -3.22 4.85
C VAL A 58 -0.43 -2.50 5.70
N ILE A 59 -1.02 -1.42 5.19
CA ILE A 59 -2.10 -0.72 5.91
C ILE A 59 -3.33 -1.62 6.09
N SER A 60 -3.67 -2.41 5.07
CA SER A 60 -4.77 -3.39 5.14
C SER A 60 -4.50 -4.52 6.12
N LEU A 61 -3.25 -4.98 6.26
CA LEU A 61 -2.88 -5.96 7.29
C LEU A 61 -3.15 -5.45 8.70
N CYS A 62 -3.05 -4.13 8.92
CA CYS A 62 -3.38 -3.49 10.19
C CYS A 62 -4.87 -3.11 10.34
N GLY A 63 -5.73 -3.51 9.38
CA GLY A 63 -7.15 -3.16 9.37
C GLY A 63 -7.45 -1.73 8.94
N GLY A 64 -6.53 -1.08 8.22
CA GLY A 64 -6.72 0.26 7.66
C GLY A 64 -7.08 0.24 6.18
N GLU A 65 -7.61 1.35 5.71
CA GLU A 65 -7.78 1.66 4.29
C GLU A 65 -7.11 3.01 3.99
N ILE A 66 -6.41 3.10 2.85
CA ILE A 66 -5.87 4.38 2.42
C ILE A 66 -7.00 5.21 1.81
N PHE A 67 -7.25 6.38 2.38
CA PHE A 67 -8.16 7.35 1.80
C PHE A 67 -7.37 8.38 0.98
N LEU A 68 -7.66 8.46 -0.33
CA LEU A 68 -7.17 9.55 -1.17
C LEU A 68 -8.12 10.74 -1.04
N LEU A 69 -7.63 11.85 -0.50
CA LEU A 69 -8.37 13.11 -0.54
C LEU A 69 -8.24 13.68 -1.96
N VAL A 70 -9.25 13.44 -2.81
CA VAL A 70 -9.36 14.14 -4.10
C VAL A 70 -9.72 15.59 -3.79
N VAL A 71 -8.73 16.47 -3.80
CA VAL A 71 -9.00 17.90 -3.91
C VAL A 71 -9.50 18.12 -5.33
N ALA A 72 -10.82 18.29 -5.51
CA ALA A 72 -11.35 18.77 -6.77
C ALA A 72 -10.74 20.14 -7.03
N PHE A 73 -9.74 20.22 -7.90
CA PHE A 73 -9.18 21.50 -8.34
C PHE A 73 -10.29 22.21 -9.13
N PRO A 74 -10.84 23.35 -8.66
CA PRO A 74 -11.82 24.09 -9.45
C PRO A 74 -11.07 24.65 -10.66
N GLY A 75 -11.14 23.93 -11.78
CA GLY A 75 -10.56 24.36 -13.04
C GLY A 75 -11.16 25.71 -13.44
N ARG A 76 -10.31 26.70 -13.70
CA ARG A 76 -10.71 27.88 -14.47
C ARG A 76 -11.13 27.39 -15.85
N ARG A 77 -12.44 27.29 -16.11
CA ARG A 77 -12.96 27.29 -17.47
C ARG A 77 -12.70 28.67 -18.05
N SER A 78 -11.54 28.87 -18.66
CA SER A 78 -11.40 29.95 -19.63
C SER A 78 -12.27 29.58 -20.82
N ALA A 79 -13.42 30.24 -20.94
CA ALA A 79 -14.16 30.31 -22.19
C ALA A 79 -13.22 30.91 -23.24
N VAL A 80 -12.63 30.07 -24.08
CA VAL A 80 -12.04 30.53 -25.34
C VAL A 80 -13.21 30.74 -26.29
N ASN A 81 -13.56 32.00 -26.46
CA ASN A 81 -14.35 32.46 -27.59
C ASN A 81 -13.34 32.84 -28.68
N LYS A 82 -13.17 31.98 -29.68
CA LYS A 82 -12.80 32.37 -31.04
C LYS A 82 -13.07 31.25 -32.02
#